data_AF-A0A7C9A5U1-F1
#
_entry.id   AF-A0A7C9A5U1-F1
#
_cell.length_a   1.000
_cell.length_b   1.000
_cell.length_c   1.000
_cell.angle_alpha   90.00
_cell.angle_beta   90.00
_cell.angle_gamma   90.00
#
_symmetry.space_group_name_H-M   'P 1'
#
loop_
_entity.id
_entity.type
_entity.pdbx_description
1 polymer ?
#
loop_
_entity_poly.entity_id
_entity_poly.type
_entity_poly.pdbx_seq_one_letter_code
_entity_poly.pdbx_strand_id
1 'polypeptide(L)'
;MLLYTDVFTGDELLSDSFRCNELFNGVLWEVEGKWVVKGAVEVDIGANPSSEGGEDDEGVDDQAQKVVDIVDTFRLQEQPAYDKKQFIAWVKRYIKNLTPKLDAEQQE
;
A
#
# COMPACT_ATOMS: atom_id res chain seq x y z
N MET A 1 -5.04 -8.48 14.90
CA MET A 1 -4.41 -8.01 13.67
C MET A 1 -2.92 -7.91 13.93
N LEU A 2 -2.16 -8.81 13.32
CA LEU A 2 -0.70 -8.73 13.27
C LEU A 2 -0.28 -7.68 12.24
N LEU A 3 0.75 -6.93 12.57
CA LEU A 3 1.33 -5.88 11.73
C LEU A 3 2.76 -6.28 11.41
N TYR A 4 3.11 -6.25 10.12
CA TYR A 4 4.41 -6.64 9.63
C TYR A 4 5.23 -5.38 9.33
N THR A 5 6.34 -5.25 10.04
CA THR A 5 7.23 -4.10 9.98
C THR A 5 8.55 -4.47 9.32
N ASP A 6 9.11 -3.55 8.55
CA ASP A 6 10.44 -3.73 7.94
C ASP A 6 11.55 -3.77 9.01
N VAL A 7 12.50 -4.70 8.84
CA VAL A 7 13.61 -4.87 9.79
C VAL A 7 14.70 -3.80 9.64
N PHE A 8 14.71 -3.02 8.56
CA PHE A 8 15.66 -1.93 8.34
C PHE A 8 15.15 -0.58 8.82
N THR A 9 13.92 -0.21 8.47
CA THR A 9 13.35 1.10 8.76
C THR A 9 12.38 1.09 9.92
N GLY A 10 11.77 -0.06 10.23
CA GLY A 10 10.64 -0.16 11.17
C GLY A 10 9.31 0.30 10.57
N ASP A 11 9.27 0.62 9.28
CA ASP A 11 8.04 1.05 8.61
C ASP A 11 7.05 -0.11 8.50
N GLU A 12 5.76 0.20 8.64
CA GLU A 12 4.67 -0.75 8.51
C GLU A 12 4.40 -1.04 7.03
N LEU A 13 4.49 -2.31 6.62
CA LEU A 13 4.35 -2.70 5.21
C LEU A 13 3.03 -3.42 4.91
N LEU A 14 2.49 -4.14 5.88
CA LEU A 14 1.40 -5.11 5.70
C LEU A 14 0.75 -5.47 7.04
N SER A 15 -0.48 -5.97 7.00
CA SER A 15 -1.11 -6.66 8.14
C SER A 15 -1.70 -8.00 7.73
N ASP A 16 -1.96 -8.87 8.71
CA ASP A 16 -2.63 -10.17 8.52
C ASP A 16 -4.11 -10.05 8.10
N SER A 17 -4.63 -8.83 7.98
CA SER A 17 -5.97 -8.57 7.45
C SER A 17 -6.03 -8.67 5.93
N PHE A 18 -4.88 -8.61 5.26
CA PHE A 18 -4.76 -8.85 3.82
C PHE A 18 -4.44 -10.32 3.55
N ARG A 19 -4.97 -10.85 2.44
CA ARG A 19 -4.70 -12.23 2.04
C ARG A 19 -3.27 -12.34 1.53
N CYS A 20 -2.46 -13.12 2.23
CA CYS A 20 -1.05 -13.34 1.93
C CYS A 20 -0.81 -14.82 1.61
N ASN A 21 -0.16 -15.11 0.49
CA ASN A 21 0.28 -16.44 0.12
C ASN A 21 1.80 -16.54 0.28
N GLU A 22 2.27 -17.56 0.99
CA GLU A 22 3.69 -17.83 1.10
C GLU A 22 4.24 -18.45 -0.18
N LEU A 23 5.34 -17.89 -0.65
CA LEU A 23 6.08 -18.34 -1.83
C LEU A 23 7.52 -18.67 -1.43
N PHE A 24 8.13 -19.58 -2.19
CA PHE A 24 9.54 -19.95 -2.05
C PHE A 24 9.91 -20.34 -0.60
N ASN A 25 9.13 -21.23 0.03
CA ASN A 25 9.35 -21.69 1.40
C ASN A 25 9.30 -20.56 2.44
N GLY A 26 8.37 -19.60 2.28
CA GLY A 26 8.19 -18.49 3.21
C GLY A 26 9.15 -17.32 3.01
N VAL A 27 10.02 -17.37 2.00
CA VAL A 27 10.97 -16.27 1.70
C VAL A 27 10.25 -15.03 1.16
N LEU A 28 9.17 -15.22 0.40
CA LEU A 28 8.37 -14.12 -0.16
C LEU A 28 6.90 -14.32 0.15
N TRP A 29 6.17 -13.21 0.31
CA TRP A 29 4.72 -13.20 0.38
C TRP A 29 4.14 -12.49 -0.83
N GLU A 30 3.19 -13.15 -1.48
CA GLU A 30 2.31 -12.53 -2.46
C GLU A 30 1.07 -12.02 -1.75
N VAL A 31 0.75 -10.74 -1.94
CA VAL A 31 -0.40 -10.10 -1.29
C VAL A 31 -1.42 -9.67 -2.34
N GLU A 32 -2.66 -10.13 -2.18
CA GLU A 32 -3.76 -9.81 -3.10
C GLU A 32 -4.33 -8.42 -2.79
N GLY A 33 -4.01 -7.44 -3.65
CA GLY A 33 -4.56 -6.09 -3.58
C GLY A 33 -5.86 -5.93 -4.38
N LYS A 34 -6.76 -5.07 -3.92
CA LYS A 34 -8.03 -4.74 -4.57
C LYS A 34 -8.07 -3.27 -4.96
N TRP A 35 -8.64 -2.98 -6.12
CA TRP A 35 -8.90 -1.60 -6.52
C TRP A 35 -10.10 -1.03 -5.78
N VAL A 36 -9.91 0.11 -5.13
CA VAL A 36 -10.94 0.85 -4.39
C VAL A 36 -10.99 2.30 -4.88
N VAL A 37 -12.15 2.92 -4.79
CA VAL A 37 -12.33 4.35 -5.13
C VAL A 37 -12.25 5.15 -3.83
N LYS A 38 -11.24 6.01 -3.73
CA LYS A 38 -11.03 6.93 -2.62
C LYS A 38 -11.71 8.26 -2.94
N GLY A 39 -12.42 8.85 -1.98
CA GLY A 39 -13.06 10.16 -2.14
C GLY A 39 -14.56 10.14 -2.43
N ALA A 40 -15.18 8.97 -2.63
CA ALA A 40 -16.63 8.84 -2.66
C ALA A 40 -17.20 8.83 -1.22
N VAL A 41 -16.94 9.88 -0.45
CA VAL A 41 -17.80 10.17 0.69
C VAL A 41 -18.93 10.99 0.09
N GLU A 42 -20.12 10.40 -0.01
CA GLU A 42 -21.33 11.21 -0.06
C GLU A 42 -21.37 11.98 1.26
N VAL A 43 -20.77 13.17 1.27
CA VAL A 43 -20.96 14.10 2.37
C VAL A 43 -22.39 14.60 2.18
N ASP A 44 -23.34 13.98 2.87
CA ASP A 44 -24.70 14.51 3.01
C ASP A 44 -24.62 15.76 3.89
N ILE A 45 -24.10 16.86 3.31
CA ILE A 45 -24.04 18.18 3.93
C ILE A 45 -25.46 18.75 3.89
N GLY A 46 -26.33 18.14 4.69
CA GLY A 46 -27.46 18.78 5.33
C GLY A 46 -28.50 19.41 4.41
N ALA A 47 -29.68 18.80 4.43
CA ALA A 47 -30.97 19.47 4.36
C ALA A 47 -30.93 20.93 4.87
N ASN A 48 -30.70 21.89 3.97
CA ASN A 48 -30.89 23.31 4.23
C ASN A 48 -32.06 23.80 3.35
N PRO A 49 -33.28 23.88 3.89
CA PRO A 49 -34.50 24.17 3.12
C PRO A 49 -34.67 25.68 2.85
N SER A 50 -33.59 26.41 2.61
CA SER A 50 -33.62 27.86 2.39
C SER A 50 -32.56 28.28 1.39
N SER A 51 -32.83 28.02 0.11
CA SER A 51 -32.38 28.85 -1.01
C SER A 51 -33.12 28.43 -2.27
N GLU A 52 -34.28 29.05 -2.51
CA GLU A 52 -34.81 29.19 -3.85
C GLU A 52 -33.90 30.17 -4.61
N GLY A 53 -33.27 29.72 -5.71
CA GLY A 53 -32.67 30.61 -6.69
C GLY A 53 -31.41 30.10 -7.38
N GLY A 54 -31.59 29.57 -8.60
CA GLY A 54 -30.61 29.71 -9.69
C GLY A 54 -29.65 28.54 -9.92
N GLU A 55 -29.97 27.75 -10.96
CA GLU A 55 -29.05 27.17 -11.96
C GLU A 55 -27.88 26.28 -11.48
N ASP A 56 -28.14 24.98 -11.58
CA ASP A 56 -27.32 23.88 -12.11
C ASP A 56 -25.78 23.94 -11.99
N ASP A 57 -25.30 23.03 -11.14
CA ASP A 57 -24.45 21.90 -11.56
C ASP A 57 -23.02 22.20 -12.06
N GLU A 58 -22.16 22.76 -11.20
CA GLU A 58 -20.70 22.67 -11.37
C GLU A 58 -19.98 22.52 -10.02
N GLY A 59 -20.10 21.36 -9.36
CA GLY A 59 -19.42 21.20 -8.08
C GLY A 59 -19.44 19.81 -7.45
N VAL A 60 -19.52 18.72 -8.22
CA VAL A 60 -19.20 17.40 -7.67
C VAL A 60 -17.75 17.09 -8.04
N ASP A 61 -16.91 17.33 -7.06
CA ASP A 61 -15.47 17.18 -7.03
C ASP A 61 -14.98 15.90 -7.72
N ASP A 62 -14.20 16.08 -8.78
CA ASP A 62 -13.51 15.06 -9.59
C ASP A 62 -12.35 14.38 -8.81
N GLN A 63 -12.49 14.28 -7.49
CA GLN A 63 -11.51 13.78 -6.52
C GLN A 63 -11.60 12.26 -6.28
N ALA A 64 -12.49 11.56 -6.99
CA ALA A 64 -12.61 10.12 -6.92
C ALA A 64 -11.37 9.42 -7.54
N GLN A 65 -10.35 9.14 -6.73
CA GLN A 65 -9.14 8.45 -7.18
C GLN A 65 -9.26 6.95 -6.96
N LYS A 66 -9.08 6.17 -8.03
CA LYS A 66 -8.98 4.71 -7.94
C LYS A 66 -7.57 4.32 -7.49
N VAL A 67 -7.46 3.68 -6.33
CA VAL A 67 -6.19 3.27 -5.71
C VAL A 67 -6.25 1.78 -5.35
N VAL A 68 -5.10 1.15 -5.15
CA VAL A 68 -5.04 -0.21 -4.59
C VAL A 68 -5.15 -0.10 -3.07
N ASP A 69 -6.06 -0.84 -2.47
CA ASP A 69 -6.38 -0.79 -1.03
C ASP A 69 -5.15 -0.92 -0.12
N ILE A 70 -4.29 -1.90 -0.37
CA ILE A 70 -3.08 -2.12 0.43
C ILE A 70 -2.08 -0.96 0.27
N VAL A 71 -1.93 -0.45 -0.95
CA VAL A 71 -1.04 0.68 -1.25
C VAL A 71 -1.52 1.93 -0.53
N ASP A 72 -2.83 2.19 -0.53
CA ASP A 72 -3.40 3.34 0.17
C ASP A 72 -3.33 3.19 1.70
N THR A 73 -3.62 1.99 2.21
CA THR A 73 -3.65 1.69 3.65
C THR A 73 -2.28 1.88 4.29
N PHE A 74 -1.23 1.31 3.71
CA PHE A 74 0.15 1.42 4.22
C PHE A 74 0.94 2.57 3.58
N ARG A 75 0.28 3.40 2.76
CA ARG A 75 0.89 4.54 2.05
C ARG A 75 2.15 4.17 1.27
N LEU A 76 2.13 2.99 0.65
CA LEU A 76 3.29 2.44 -0.06
C LEU A 76 3.68 3.36 -1.23
N GLN A 77 4.98 3.55 -1.41
CA GLN A 77 5.51 4.39 -2.48
C GLN A 77 6.06 3.52 -3.61
N GLU A 78 5.59 3.77 -4.82
CA GLU A 78 6.10 3.10 -6.02
C GLU A 78 7.59 3.41 -6.18
N GLN A 79 8.41 2.36 -6.30
CA GLN A 79 9.82 2.50 -6.57
C GLN A 79 10.06 2.75 -8.07
N PRO A 80 10.99 3.62 -8.45
CA PRO A 80 11.37 3.79 -9.85
C PRO A 80 11.77 2.47 -10.50
N ALA A 81 11.47 2.34 -11.80
CA ALA A 81 11.83 1.15 -12.55
C ALA A 81 13.35 0.91 -12.54
N TYR A 82 13.75 -0.32 -12.22
CA TYR A 82 15.14 -0.75 -12.26
C TYR A 82 15.48 -1.34 -13.64
N ASP A 83 16.66 -1.03 -14.17
CA ASP A 83 17.25 -1.89 -15.18
C ASP A 83 17.73 -3.22 -14.56
N LYS A 84 17.94 -4.25 -15.39
CA LYS A 84 18.34 -5.58 -14.91
C LYS A 84 19.62 -5.56 -14.06
N LYS A 85 20.60 -4.73 -14.40
CA LYS A 85 21.88 -4.65 -13.66
C LYS A 85 21.68 -3.95 -12.31
N GLN A 86 20.92 -2.86 -12.31
CA GLN A 86 20.59 -2.10 -11.09
C GLN A 86 19.79 -2.98 -10.12
N PHE A 87 18.79 -3.72 -10.61
CA PHE A 87 18.00 -4.62 -9.77
C PHE A 87 18.87 -5.70 -9.13
N ILE A 88 19.72 -6.39 -9.91
CA ILE A 88 20.63 -7.42 -9.38
C ILE A 88 21.59 -6.83 -8.34
N ALA A 89 22.14 -5.64 -8.59
CA ALA A 89 23.03 -4.97 -7.66
C ALA A 89 22.31 -4.60 -6.35
N TRP A 90 21.08 -4.09 -6.45
CA TRP A 90 20.25 -3.74 -5.30
C TRP A 90 19.91 -4.97 -4.46
N VAL A 91 19.42 -6.05 -5.08
CA VAL A 91 19.06 -7.31 -4.38
C VAL A 91 20.27 -7.90 -3.66
N LYS A 92 21.43 -7.97 -4.32
CA LYS A 92 22.66 -8.50 -3.69
C LYS A 92 23.06 -7.70 -2.46
N ARG A 93 22.96 -6.37 -2.53
CA ARG A 93 23.26 -5.48 -1.39
C ARG A 93 22.22 -5.65 -0.28
N TYR A 94 20.95 -5.78 -0.63
CA TYR A 94 19.87 -6.02 0.31
C TYR A 94 20.11 -7.30 1.11
N ILE A 95 20.34 -8.43 0.43
CA ILE A 95 20.62 -9.72 1.08
C ILE A 95 21.84 -9.62 1.99
N LYS A 96 22.94 -9.03 1.51
CA LYS A 96 24.16 -8.83 2.32
C LYS A 96 23.89 -8.08 3.62
N ASN A 97 22.97 -7.12 3.60
CA ASN A 97 22.60 -6.34 4.77
C ASN A 97 21.55 -7.04 5.65
N LEU A 98 20.73 -7.92 5.06
CA LEU A 98 19.67 -8.67 5.75
C LEU A 98 20.24 -9.85 6.54
N THR A 99 21.11 -10.66 5.93
CA THR A 99 21.69 -11.86 6.56
C THR A 99 22.17 -11.63 8.00
N PRO A 100 22.97 -10.59 8.33
CA PRO A 100 23.44 -10.39 9.71
C PRO A 100 22.35 -9.95 10.70
N LYS A 101 21.16 -9.57 10.24
CA LYS A 101 20.02 -9.21 11.09
C LYS A 101 19.07 -10.39 11.37
N LEU A 102 19.23 -11.49 10.63
CA LEU A 102 18.46 -12.71 10.85
C LEU A 102 19.12 -13.53 11.96
N ASP A 103 18.31 -14.16 12.80
CA ASP A 103 18.82 -15.09 13.82
C ASP A 103 19.43 -16.33 13.16
N ALA A 104 20.28 -17.07 13.90
CA ALA A 104 21.00 -18.22 13.35
C ALA A 104 20.06 -19.28 12.73
N GLU A 105 18.90 -19.52 13.35
CA GLU A 105 17.87 -20.45 12.85
C GLU A 105 17.16 -19.94 11.58
N GLN A 106 17.14 -18.62 11.37
CA GLN A 106 16.54 -17.97 10.19
C GLN A 106 17.54 -17.83 9.02
N GLN A 107 18.82 -18.12 9.26
CA GLN A 107 19.87 -18.10 8.24
C GLN A 107 20.06 -19.46 7.53
N GLU A 108 19.57 -20.56 8.12
CA GLU A 108 19.55 -21.90 7.52
C GLU A 108 18.40 -22.09 6.52
#